data_AF-M2AAS4-F1
#
_entry.id   AF-M2AAS4-F1
#
_cell.length_a   1.000
_cell.length_b   1.000
_cell.length_c   1.000
_cell.angle_alpha   90.00
_cell.angle_beta   90.00
_cell.angle_gamma   90.00
#
_symmetry.space_group_name_H-M   'P 1'
#
loop_
_entity.id
_entity.type
_entity.pdbx_description
1 polymer ?
#
loop_
_entity_poly.entity_id
_entity_poly.type
_entity_poly.pdbx_seq_one_letter_code
_entity_poly.pdbx_strand_id
1 'polypeptide(L)'
;MLRASCGLTQQQVADRTGVSVSYISKVENDRLHFGDYPSEKFIHKLAGELEADEDELLLLADKVPASIRKRIRQRPELFRKLAKLDRKSLDAVESSLNRAKP
;
A
#
# COMPACT_ATOMS: atom_id res chain seq x y z
N MET A 1 -14.03 4.39 -6.39
CA MET A 1 -13.04 5.31 -5.77
C MET A 1 -13.29 5.39 -4.28
N LEU A 2 -12.27 5.10 -3.46
CA LEU A 2 -12.37 5.01 -1.98
C LEU A 2 -12.96 6.27 -1.32
N ARG A 3 -12.58 7.46 -1.81
CA ARG A 3 -13.17 8.72 -1.35
C ARG A 3 -14.68 8.80 -1.53
N ALA A 4 -15.18 8.35 -2.69
CA ALA A 4 -16.60 8.45 -3.01
C ALA A 4 -17.45 7.51 -2.15
N SER A 5 -16.92 6.34 -1.76
CA SER A 5 -17.59 5.46 -0.79
C SER A 5 -17.66 6.06 0.62
N CYS A 6 -16.74 6.96 0.97
CA CYS A 6 -16.79 7.72 2.22
C CYS A 6 -17.64 9.00 2.14
N GLY A 7 -18.28 9.28 0.99
CA GLY A 7 -19.10 10.49 0.80
C GLY A 7 -18.31 11.80 0.79
N LEU A 8 -16.99 11.76 0.61
CA LEU A 8 -16.11 12.93 0.66
C LEU A 8 -15.90 13.53 -0.74
N THR A 9 -15.67 14.84 -0.84
CA THR A 9 -15.22 15.52 -2.07
C THR A 9 -13.70 15.58 -2.15
N GLN A 10 -13.13 15.79 -3.35
CA GLN A 10 -11.67 15.94 -3.50
C GLN A 10 -11.14 17.13 -2.67
N GLN A 11 -11.92 18.22 -2.57
CA GLN A 11 -11.59 19.35 -1.70
C GLN A 11 -11.51 18.94 -0.23
N GLN A 12 -12.50 18.19 0.27
CA GLN A 12 -12.50 17.73 1.65
C GLN A 12 -11.30 16.82 1.96
N VAL A 13 -10.96 15.89 1.07
CA VAL A 13 -9.77 15.04 1.27
C VAL A 13 -8.50 15.86 1.22
N ALA A 14 -8.39 16.81 0.29
CA ALA A 14 -7.24 17.70 0.17
C ALA A 14 -7.02 18.52 1.46
N ASP A 15 -8.08 19.14 1.98
CA ASP A 15 -8.04 19.93 3.21
C ASP A 15 -7.63 19.08 4.42
N ARG A 16 -8.26 17.90 4.55
CA ARG A 16 -7.98 16.98 5.66
C ARG A 16 -6.58 16.41 5.59
N THR A 17 -6.08 16.06 4.41
CA THR A 17 -4.74 15.50 4.22
C THR A 17 -3.64 16.57 4.15
N GLY A 18 -3.98 17.83 3.90
CA GLY A 18 -3.05 18.96 3.84
C GLY A 18 -2.27 19.04 2.53
N VAL A 19 -2.90 18.66 1.41
CA VAL A 19 -2.34 18.72 0.06
C VAL A 19 -3.27 19.50 -0.87
N SER A 20 -2.86 19.76 -2.11
CA SER A 20 -3.75 20.43 -3.08
C SER A 20 -4.81 19.48 -3.64
N VAL A 21 -5.98 20.02 -4.01
CA VAL A 21 -7.01 19.27 -4.74
C VAL A 21 -6.49 18.70 -6.05
N SER A 22 -5.63 19.44 -6.73
CA SER A 22 -4.96 18.98 -7.95
C SER A 22 -4.08 17.74 -7.70
N TYR A 23 -3.47 17.63 -6.52
CA TYR A 23 -2.71 16.46 -6.13
C TYR A 23 -3.62 15.25 -5.88
N ILE A 24 -4.73 15.43 -5.16
CA ILE A 24 -5.74 14.37 -4.97
C ILE A 24 -6.25 13.86 -6.33
N SER A 25 -6.56 14.76 -7.26
CA SER A 25 -6.99 14.39 -8.60
C SER A 25 -5.91 13.61 -9.37
N LYS A 26 -4.63 13.96 -9.25
CA LYS A 26 -3.55 13.18 -9.86
C LYS A 26 -3.43 11.77 -9.27
N VAL A 27 -3.53 11.65 -7.95
CA VAL A 27 -3.49 10.37 -7.22
C VAL A 27 -4.66 9.49 -7.63
N GLU A 28 -5.88 10.03 -7.72
CA GLU A 28 -7.08 9.25 -8.09
C GLU A 28 -7.10 8.77 -9.55
N ASN A 29 -6.35 9.43 -10.44
CA ASN A 29 -6.39 9.15 -11.89
C ASN A 29 -5.13 8.45 -12.40
N ASP A 30 -4.28 7.90 -11.51
CA ASP A 30 -2.98 7.27 -11.86
C ASP A 30 -2.08 8.15 -12.74
N ARG A 31 -2.16 9.48 -12.60
CA ARG A 31 -1.39 10.45 -13.41
C ARG A 31 -0.09 10.86 -12.74
N LEU A 32 0.46 9.98 -11.91
CA LEU A 32 1.71 10.24 -11.18
C LEU A 32 2.89 9.81 -12.04
N HIS A 33 3.86 10.70 -12.24
CA HIS A 33 5.12 10.35 -12.89
C HIS A 33 6.09 9.74 -11.86
N PHE A 34 7.14 9.06 -12.33
CA PHE A 34 8.23 8.59 -11.46
C PHE A 34 8.81 9.77 -10.66
N GLY A 35 8.53 9.80 -9.35
CA GLY A 35 8.86 10.90 -8.44
C GLY A 35 7.66 11.58 -7.77
N ASP A 36 6.45 11.45 -8.34
CA ASP A 36 5.22 12.03 -7.79
C ASP A 36 4.44 11.05 -6.88
N TYR A 37 4.94 9.82 -6.73
CA TYR A 37 4.30 8.82 -5.87
C TYR A 37 4.07 9.34 -4.46
N PRO A 38 2.90 9.08 -3.87
CA PRO A 38 2.57 9.69 -2.59
C PRO A 38 3.53 9.27 -1.50
N SER A 39 3.95 10.21 -0.67
CA SER A 39 4.81 9.91 0.48
C SER A 39 4.12 8.94 1.45
N GLU A 40 4.88 8.13 2.20
CA GLU A 40 4.30 7.26 3.25
C GLU A 40 3.45 8.08 4.22
N LYS A 41 3.96 9.25 4.65
CA LYS A 41 3.23 10.17 5.53
C LYS A 41 1.85 10.57 4.97
N PHE A 42 1.76 10.82 3.66
CA PHE A 42 0.49 11.13 3.02
C PHE A 42 -0.41 9.90 2.97
N ILE A 43 0.12 8.73 2.65
CA ILE A 43 -0.63 7.46 2.58
C ILE A 43 -1.21 7.08 3.94
N HIS A 44 -0.43 7.18 5.02
CA HIS A 44 -0.90 6.98 6.40
C HIS A 44 -2.12 7.86 6.72
N LYS A 45 -2.03 9.14 6.34
CA LYS A 45 -3.10 10.10 6.59
C LYS A 45 -4.32 9.83 5.71
N LEU A 46 -4.09 9.49 4.45
CA LEU A 46 -5.15 9.15 3.50
C LEU A 46 -5.91 7.89 3.92
N ALA A 47 -5.20 6.85 4.39
CA ALA A 47 -5.81 5.62 4.89
C ALA A 47 -6.76 5.90 6.06
N GLY A 48 -6.34 6.74 7.01
CA GLY A 48 -7.18 7.16 8.13
C GLY A 48 -8.42 7.96 7.70
N GLU A 49 -8.28 8.88 6.76
CA GLU A 49 -9.40 9.70 6.27
C GLU A 49 -10.41 8.93 5.42
N LEU A 50 -9.95 7.85 4.77
CA LEU A 50 -10.77 7.03 3.89
C LEU A 50 -11.18 5.69 4.50
N GLU A 51 -10.87 5.45 5.79
CA GLU A 51 -11.08 4.18 6.47
C GLU A 51 -10.59 2.96 5.65
N ALA A 52 -9.45 3.13 4.98
CA ALA A 52 -8.90 2.16 4.04
C ALA A 52 -7.74 1.36 4.66
N ASP A 53 -7.44 0.20 4.08
CA ASP A 53 -6.27 -0.58 4.46
C ASP A 53 -4.98 0.16 4.05
N GLU A 54 -4.21 0.58 5.06
CA GLU A 54 -2.97 1.31 4.86
C GLU A 54 -1.90 0.47 4.15
N ASP A 55 -1.79 -0.81 4.48
CA ASP A 55 -0.77 -1.69 3.90
C ASP A 55 -1.07 -1.91 2.41
N GLU A 56 -2.36 -2.02 2.03
CA GLU A 56 -2.80 -2.07 0.64
C GLU A 56 -2.45 -0.78 -0.12
N LEU A 57 -2.75 0.39 0.46
CA LEU A 57 -2.44 1.68 -0.16
C LEU A 57 -0.93 1.91 -0.33
N LEU A 58 -0.11 1.46 0.62
CA LEU A 58 1.34 1.51 0.52
C LEU A 58 1.84 0.65 -0.65
N LEU A 59 1.34 -0.59 -0.77
CA LEU A 59 1.73 -1.49 -1.85
C LEU A 59 1.32 -0.95 -3.23
N LEU A 60 0.13 -0.36 -3.35
CA LEU A 60 -0.32 0.32 -4.59
C LEU A 60 0.60 1.48 -4.98
N ALA A 61 1.23 2.14 -4.00
CA ALA A 61 2.20 3.21 -4.20
C ALA A 61 3.66 2.71 -4.36
N ASP A 62 3.85 1.42 -4.61
CA ASP A 62 5.17 0.75 -4.70
C ASP A 62 6.01 0.92 -3.42
N LYS A 63 5.35 0.92 -2.25
CA LYS A 63 5.99 1.02 -0.93
C LYS A 63 5.71 -0.22 -0.11
N VAL A 64 6.76 -0.81 0.44
CA VAL A 64 6.64 -2.00 1.30
C VAL A 64 6.23 -1.58 2.72
N PRO A 65 5.11 -2.07 3.27
CA PRO A 65 4.69 -1.81 4.64
C PRO A 65 5.75 -2.03 5.72
N ALA A 66 5.68 -1.25 6.80
CA ALA A 66 6.65 -1.31 7.89
C ALA A 66 6.69 -2.69 8.58
N SER A 67 5.52 -3.32 8.71
CA SER A 67 5.32 -4.67 9.22
C SER A 67 6.14 -5.70 8.40
N ILE A 68 6.05 -5.62 7.07
CA ILE A 68 6.77 -6.48 6.13
C ILE A 68 8.28 -6.17 6.14
N ARG A 69 8.67 -4.89 6.10
CA ARG A 69 10.08 -4.47 6.21
C ARG A 69 10.74 -5.02 7.46
N LYS A 70 10.03 -5.02 8.61
CA LYS A 70 10.53 -5.60 9.86
C LYS A 70 10.78 -7.10 9.73
N ARG A 71 9.88 -7.86 9.10
CA ARG A 71 10.06 -9.30 8.86
C ARG A 71 11.24 -9.59 7.92
N ILE A 72 11.40 -8.80 6.85
CA ILE A 72 12.54 -8.91 5.94
C ILE A 72 13.86 -8.70 6.70
N ARG A 73 13.94 -7.66 7.54
CA ARG A 73 15.14 -7.39 8.36
C ARG A 73 15.43 -8.49 9.39
N GLN A 74 14.40 -9.10 9.97
CA GLN A 74 14.55 -10.18 10.94
C GLN A 74 15.02 -11.50 10.30
N ARG A 75 14.65 -11.76 9.04
CA ARG A 75 14.95 -13.03 8.34
C ARG A 75 15.40 -12.80 6.90
N PRO A 76 16.49 -12.06 6.64
CA PRO A 76 16.85 -11.64 5.30
C PRO A 76 17.11 -12.82 4.35
N GLU A 77 17.77 -13.88 4.82
CA GLU A 77 18.04 -15.07 4.01
C GLU A 77 16.77 -15.83 3.59
N LEU A 78 15.76 -15.86 4.46
CA LEU A 78 14.48 -16.48 4.12
C LEU A 78 13.80 -15.72 2.98
N PHE A 79 13.68 -14.39 3.11
CA PHE A 79 13.05 -13.56 2.07
C PHE A 79 13.86 -13.52 0.77
N ARG A 80 15.20 -13.60 0.83
CA ARG A 80 16.04 -13.77 -0.37
C ARG A 80 15.78 -15.08 -1.09
N LYS A 81 15.56 -16.18 -0.35
CA LYS A 81 15.18 -17.47 -0.95
C LYS A 81 13.79 -17.39 -1.57
N LEU A 82 12.82 -16.84 -0.84
CA LEU A 82 11.44 -16.64 -1.33
C LEU A 82 11.43 -15.81 -2.62
N ALA A 83 12.19 -14.71 -2.69
CA ALA A 83 12.27 -13.85 -3.87
C ALA A 83 12.87 -14.52 -5.12
N LYS A 84 13.55 -15.67 -4.97
CA LYS A 84 14.12 -16.44 -6.09
C LYS A 84 13.22 -17.61 -6.52
N LEU A 85 12.14 -17.88 -5.81
CA LEU A 85 11.23 -18.96 -6.15
C LEU A 85 10.46 -18.62 -7.43
N ASP A 86 10.19 -19.66 -8.23
CA ASP A 86 9.25 -19.53 -9.34
C ASP A 86 7.80 -19.42 -8.83
N ARG A 87 6.90 -19.06 -9.73
CA ARG A 87 5.47 -18.92 -9.41
C ARG A 87 4.91 -20.17 -8.75
N LYS A 88 5.20 -21.36 -9.31
CA LYS A 88 4.69 -22.64 -8.81
C LYS A 88 5.15 -22.92 -7.38
N SER A 89 6.40 -22.61 -7.06
CA SER A 89 6.95 -22.79 -5.71
C SER A 89 6.37 -21.77 -4.73
N LEU A 90 6.12 -20.52 -5.16
CA LEU A 90 5.44 -19.51 -4.35
C LEU A 90 3.99 -19.93 -4.03
N ASP A 91 3.24 -20.41 -5.03
CA ASP A 91 1.87 -20.91 -4.86
C ASP A 91 1.82 -22.08 -3.85
N ALA A 92 2.85 -22.94 -3.85
CA ALA A 92 2.98 -24.05 -2.90
C ALA A 92 3.27 -23.56 -1.46
N VAL A 93 4.10 -22.52 -1.31
CA VAL A 93 4.35 -21.87 -0.01
C VAL A 93 3.06 -21.24 0.52
N GLU A 94 2.33 -20.49 -0.30
CA GLU A 94 1.05 -19.87 0.06
C GLU A 94 0.03 -20.93 0.50
N SER A 95 -0.10 -22.01 -0.26
CA SER A 95 -0.98 -23.14 0.06
C SER A 95 -0.62 -23.79 1.41
N SER A 96 0.67 -23.85 1.75
CA SER A 96 1.13 -24.42 3.02
C SER A 96 0.82 -23.52 4.21
N LEU A 97 0.88 -22.20 4.04
CA LEU A 97 0.53 -21.22 5.07
C LEU A 97 -0.97 -21.21 5.38
N ASN A 98 -1.81 -21.35 4.36
CA ASN A 98 -3.27 -21.42 4.53
C ASN A 98 -3.72 -22.67 5.30
N ARG A 99 -2.94 -23.75 5.23
CA ARG A 99 -3.16 -25.00 6.00
C ARG A 99 -2.62 -24.93 7.42
N ALA A 100 -1.69 -24.03 7.68
CA ALA A 100 -1.01 -23.88 8.97
C ALA A 100 -1.66 -22.83 9.88
N LYS A 101 -2.89 -22.37 9.56
CA LYS A 101 -3.65 -21.48 10.45
C LYS A 101 -3.85 -22.18 11.82
N PRO A 102 -3.58 -21.53 12.95
CA PRO A 102 -4.10 -21.97 14.24
C PRO A 102 -5.63 -21.94 14.26
#